data_AF-A0A2V9YH83-F1
#
_entry.id   AF-A0A2V9YH83-F1
#
_cell.length_a   1.000
_cell.length_b   1.000
_cell.length_c   1.000
_cell.angle_alpha   90.00
_cell.angle_beta   90.00
_cell.angle_gamma   90.00
#
_symmetry.space_group_name_H-M   'P 1'
#
loop_
_entity.id
_entity.type
_entity.pdbx_description
1 polymer ?
#
loop_
_entity_poly.entity_id
_entity_poly.type
_entity_poly.pdbx_seq_one_letter_code
_entity_poly.pdbx_strand_id
1 'polypeptide(L)'
;MASRLLSDQKRRSLIVWLTDLAETAMTPEVIEAASMMMPRHLVLFVVIGQPDLGELAAKSPQSESEMYRIAAAQEMVHRRELL
;
A
#
# COMPACT_ATOMS: atom_id res chain seq x y z
N MET A 1 12.39 -15.56 4.56
CA MET A 1 11.07 -15.74 5.23
C MET A 1 10.05 -16.42 4.29
N ALA A 2 9.91 -15.95 3.03
CA ALA A 2 9.08 -16.61 2.00
C ALA A 2 9.44 -18.08 1.73
N SER A 3 10.73 -18.44 1.77
CA SER A 3 11.20 -19.81 1.55
C SER A 3 10.66 -20.84 2.56
N ARG A 4 10.41 -20.46 3.82
CA ARG A 4 9.81 -21.35 4.83
C ARG A 4 8.31 -21.60 4.58
N LEU A 5 7.58 -20.58 4.15
CA LEU A 5 6.20 -20.74 3.70
C LEU A 5 6.13 -21.74 2.53
N LEU A 6 7.06 -21.64 1.58
CA LEU A 6 7.13 -22.53 0.41
C LEU A 6 7.49 -23.99 0.77
N SER A 7 8.34 -24.20 1.78
CA SER A 7 8.79 -25.53 2.19
C SER A 7 7.83 -26.24 3.15
N ASP A 8 7.24 -25.49 4.09
CA ASP A 8 6.55 -26.07 5.25
C ASP A 8 5.03 -26.10 5.05
N GLN A 9 4.48 -25.20 4.24
CA GLN A 9 3.04 -25.14 3.99
C GLN A 9 2.62 -26.01 2.79
N LYS A 10 2.21 -27.24 3.07
CA LYS A 10 1.85 -28.23 2.04
C LYS A 10 0.47 -28.01 1.39
N ARG A 11 -0.39 -27.16 1.98
CA ARG A 11 -1.73 -26.84 1.47
C ARG A 11 -1.75 -25.46 0.80
N ARG A 12 -2.58 -25.29 -0.23
CA ARG A 12 -2.84 -23.97 -0.82
C ARG A 12 -3.29 -23.02 0.29
N SER A 13 -2.80 -21.79 0.29
CA SER A 13 -3.12 -20.78 1.30
C SER A 13 -3.33 -19.43 0.62
N LEU A 14 -4.17 -18.59 1.23
CA LEU A 14 -4.28 -17.18 0.90
C LEU A 14 -3.20 -16.42 1.67
N ILE A 15 -2.38 -15.66 0.96
CA ILE A 15 -1.35 -14.80 1.52
C ILE A 15 -1.80 -13.37 1.31
N VAL A 16 -2.12 -12.68 2.41
CA VAL A 16 -2.51 -11.26 2.39
C VAL A 16 -1.30 -10.43 2.76
N TRP A 17 -0.77 -9.69 1.80
CA TRP A 17 0.37 -8.80 2.00
C TRP A 17 -0.12 -7.37 2.13
N LEU A 18 -0.13 -6.85 3.37
CA LEU A 18 -0.42 -5.46 3.67
C LEU A 18 0.83 -4.62 3.41
N THR A 19 0.76 -3.65 2.49
CA THR A 19 1.89 -2.81 2.12
C THR A 19 1.40 -1.41 1.73
N ASP A 20 2.22 -0.40 1.98
CA ASP A 20 2.06 0.89 1.31
C ASP A 20 2.88 0.85 0.03
N LEU A 21 2.33 0.27 -1.04
CA LEU A 21 3.01 0.00 -2.32
C LEU A 21 3.52 1.28 -3.04
N ALA A 22 3.30 2.45 -2.43
CA ALA A 22 3.89 3.73 -2.78
C ALA A 22 5.43 3.73 -2.71
N GLU A 23 6.06 2.85 -1.93
CA GLU A 23 7.52 2.76 -1.88
C GLU A 23 8.08 1.92 -3.04
N THR A 24 8.29 2.60 -4.17
CA THR A 24 8.88 2.06 -5.41
C THR A 24 10.26 1.40 -5.20
N ALA A 25 10.91 1.67 -4.06
CA ALA A 25 12.24 1.19 -3.72
C ALA A 25 12.30 -0.31 -3.34
N MET A 26 11.21 -0.89 -2.81
CA MET A 26 11.15 -2.31 -2.41
C MET A 26 10.36 -3.19 -3.39
N THR A 27 9.84 -2.58 -4.48
CA THR A 27 8.99 -3.25 -5.45
C THR A 27 9.64 -4.49 -6.10
N PRO A 28 10.93 -4.48 -6.49
CA PRO A 28 11.54 -5.65 -7.13
C PRO A 28 11.59 -6.89 -6.22
N GLU A 29 12.05 -6.75 -4.99
CA GLU A 29 12.22 -7.87 -4.06
C GLU A 29 10.88 -8.45 -3.59
N VAL A 30 9.89 -7.58 -3.40
CA VAL A 30 8.53 -7.96 -3.01
C VAL A 30 7.83 -8.73 -4.13
N ILE A 31 7.98 -8.27 -5.39
CA ILE A 31 7.45 -8.97 -6.57
C ILE A 31 8.14 -10.31 -6.77
N GLU A 32 9.46 -10.38 -6.61
CA GLU A 32 10.20 -11.64 -6.72
C GLU A 32 9.73 -12.65 -5.67
N ALA A 33 9.61 -12.21 -4.40
CA ALA A 33 9.09 -13.05 -3.33
C ALA A 33 7.67 -13.55 -3.60
N ALA A 34 6.77 -12.68 -4.07
CA ALA A 34 5.41 -13.06 -4.45
C ALA A 34 5.38 -14.04 -5.62
N SER A 35 6.20 -13.81 -6.64
CA SER A 35 6.31 -14.67 -7.82
C SER A 35 6.73 -16.09 -7.46
N MET A 36 7.60 -16.27 -6.46
CA MET A 36 7.94 -17.59 -5.94
C MET A 36 6.78 -18.31 -5.25
N MET A 37 5.82 -17.56 -4.68
CA MET A 37 4.67 -18.09 -3.93
C MET A 37 3.43 -18.36 -4.79
N MET A 38 3.25 -17.61 -5.88
CA MET A 38 2.12 -17.72 -6.80
C MET A 38 1.85 -19.12 -7.39
N PRO A 39 2.86 -19.99 -7.65
CA PRO A 39 2.61 -21.32 -8.20
C PRO A 39 1.75 -22.22 -7.30
N ARG A 40 1.69 -21.96 -5.99
CA ARG A 40 0.94 -22.79 -5.03
C ARG A 40 -0.04 -22.00 -4.17
N HIS A 41 0.14 -20.69 -4.03
CA HIS A 41 -0.62 -19.85 -3.12
C HIS A 41 -1.26 -18.69 -3.86
N LEU A 42 -2.44 -18.27 -3.39
CA LEU A 42 -3.06 -17.04 -3.85
C LEU A 42 -2.43 -15.89 -3.06
N VAL A 43 -1.71 -15.00 -3.74
CA VAL A 43 -1.09 -13.82 -3.13
C VAL A 43 -1.96 -12.61 -3.44
N LEU A 44 -2.42 -11.91 -2.41
CA LEU A 44 -3.18 -10.68 -2.50
C LEU A 44 -2.34 -9.53 -1.94
N PHE A 45 -2.01 -8.56 -2.79
CA PHE A 45 -1.46 -7.29 -2.36
C PHE A 45 -2.58 -6.36 -1.92
N VAL A 46 -2.46 -5.82 -0.71
CA VAL A 46 -3.44 -4.91 -0.13
C VAL A 46 -2.73 -3.61 0.21
N VAL A 47 -3.19 -2.53 -0.42
CA VAL A 47 -2.76 -1.18 -0.10
C VAL A 47 -3.69 -0.60 0.95
N ILE A 48 -3.13 -0.20 2.09
CA ILE A 48 -3.88 0.48 3.13
C ILE A 48 -4.04 1.95 2.71
N GLY A 49 -5.25 2.35 2.34
CA GLY A 49 -5.57 3.75 2.07
C GLY A 49 -5.61 4.62 3.32
N GLN A 50 -5.68 5.93 3.14
CA GLN A 50 -5.84 6.92 4.21
C GLN A 50 -7.13 7.73 3.95
N PRO A 51 -8.31 7.21 4.32
CA PRO A 51 -9.59 7.88 4.03
C PRO A 51 -9.66 9.28 4.66
N ASP A 52 -9.20 9.42 5.91
CA ASP A 52 -9.16 10.69 6.64
C ASP A 52 -8.32 11.76 5.91
N LEU A 53 -7.26 11.35 5.20
CA LEU A 53 -6.43 12.25 4.41
C LEU A 53 -7.19 12.76 3.18
N GLY A 54 -7.93 11.87 2.50
CA GLY A 54 -8.80 12.24 1.39
C GLY A 54 -9.93 13.16 1.82
N GLU A 55 -10.55 12.89 2.97
CA GLU A 55 -11.57 13.76 3.56
C GLU A 55 -11.00 15.13 3.91
N LEU A 56 -9.78 15.21 4.45
CA LEU A 56 -9.11 16.48 4.73
C LEU A 56 -8.81 17.24 3.44
N ALA A 57 -8.28 16.58 2.40
CA ALA A 57 -7.96 17.20 1.12
C ALA A 57 -9.20 17.76 0.39
N ALA A 58 -10.38 17.18 0.63
CA ALA A 58 -11.66 17.58 0.04
C ALA A 58 -12.40 18.70 0.79
N LYS A 59 -11.94 19.12 1.98
CA LYS A 59 -12.60 20.17 2.76
C LYS A 59 -12.33 21.56 2.20
N SER A 60 -13.33 22.44 2.34
CA SER A 60 -13.14 23.88 2.13
C SER A 60 -12.57 24.54 3.40
N PRO A 61 -11.44 25.26 3.32
CA PRO A 61 -10.81 25.87 4.50
C PRO A 61 -11.71 26.96 5.10
N GLN A 62 -11.79 26.99 6.43
CA GLN A 62 -12.47 28.04 7.21
C GLN A 62 -11.47 29.00 7.89
N SER A 63 -10.18 28.71 7.80
CA SER A 63 -9.11 29.54 8.35
C SER A 63 -7.81 29.37 7.57
N GLU A 64 -6.86 30.30 7.74
CA GLU A 64 -5.52 30.19 7.16
C GLU A 64 -4.81 28.91 7.61
N SER A 65 -4.91 28.55 8.90
CA SER A 65 -4.35 27.31 9.44
C SER A 65 -4.94 26.05 8.78
N GLU A 66 -6.23 26.08 8.45
CA GLU A 66 -6.86 24.99 7.69
C GLU A 66 -6.42 24.99 6.23
N MET A 67 -6.26 26.17 5.62
CA MET A 67 -5.74 26.28 4.25
C MET A 67 -4.39 25.59 4.11
N TYR A 68 -3.47 25.83 5.04
CA TYR A 68 -2.17 25.15 5.06
C TYR A 68 -2.30 23.62 5.19
N ARG A 69 -3.15 23.15 6.10
CA ARG A 69 -3.36 21.70 6.33
C ARG A 69 -4.01 21.01 5.14
N ILE A 70 -5.00 21.65 4.52
CA ILE A 70 -5.71 21.12 3.35
C ILE A 70 -4.76 21.08 2.14
N ALA A 71 -3.98 22.14 1.89
CA ALA A 71 -3.01 22.15 0.80
C ALA A 71 -1.94 21.06 0.95
N ALA A 72 -1.44 20.84 2.17
CA ALA A 72 -0.52 19.73 2.46
C ALA A 72 -1.18 18.37 2.23
N ALA A 73 -2.44 18.19 2.65
CA ALA A 73 -3.19 16.96 2.40
C ALA A 73 -3.42 16.70 0.91
N GLN A 74 -3.74 17.74 0.14
CA GLN A 74 -3.88 17.67 -1.32
C GLN A 74 -2.58 17.23 -2.01
N GLU A 75 -1.44 17.80 -1.61
CA GLU A 75 -0.13 17.40 -2.11
C GLU A 75 0.20 15.93 -1.78
N MET A 76 -0.10 15.47 -0.56
CA MET A 76 0.11 14.08 -0.16
C MET A 76 -0.75 13.10 -0.95
N VAL A 77 -2.03 13.44 -1.20
CA VAL A 77 -2.93 12.65 -2.05
C VAL A 77 -2.40 12.61 -3.49
N HIS A 78 -2.02 13.77 -4.04
CA HIS A 78 -1.51 13.86 -5.40
C HIS A 78 -0.25 13.03 -5.61
N ARG A 79 0.70 13.06 -4.67
CA ARG A 79 1.90 12.20 -4.73
C ARG A 79 1.56 10.72 -4.76
N ARG A 80 0.49 10.32 -4.06
CA ARG A 80 0.04 8.92 -4.01
C ARG A 80 -0.62 8.47 -5.31
N GLU A 81 -1.26 9.37 -6.04
CA GLU A 81 -1.84 9.08 -7.37
C GLU A 81 -0.77 8.92 -8.47
N LEU A 82 0.42 9.50 -8.27
CA LEU A 82 1.53 9.43 -9.21
C LEU A 82 2.43 8.19 -9.03
N LEU A 83 2.17 7.36 -8.03
CA LEU A 83 2.91 6.13 -7.70
C LEU A 83 2.13 4.90 -8.17
#